data_AF-A0A495W5R1-F1
#
_entry.id   AF-A0A495W5R1-F1
#
_cell.length_a   1.000
_cell.length_b   1.000
_cell.length_c   1.000
_cell.angle_alpha   90.00
_cell.angle_beta   90.00
_cell.angle_gamma   90.00
#
_symmetry.space_group_name_H-M   'P 1'
#
loop_
_entity.id
_entity.type
_entity.pdbx_description
1 polymer ?
#
loop_
_entity_poly.entity_id
_entity_poly.type
_entity_poly.pdbx_seq_one_letter_code
_entity_poly.pdbx_strand_id
1 'polypeptide(L)'
;MSASHEGPDQPGSAQREEAFGRATDADLVLSTGVEAGCGWVDPDLHPLATGVHRKDLTNFITWPFTRCPPPQLSEFVPKIPRRGPAATYPSLGTDEEVRFFDHLRVVADHKGSAGETLLRRQAVYLLGFDRREEVAEWLRAEWFRAGRKPFRPDDVTSLLAARSAAVALATAGDSSHIHDFVARAATTNAELVNLNYWAHWIGELPETQADDSFMLSPDKHGWSGVRLLSHLTERLNPNSPHLPLNLHTTQALVAARPALLSGSPQARAALAQALDGLIDSGTLTRLGSSHVTMLNYALRISNH
;
A
#
# COMPACT_ATOMS: atom_id res chain seq x y z
N MET A 1 53.34 -7.69 0.30
CA MET A 1 52.26 -6.99 -0.42
C MET A 1 51.29 -8.06 -0.92
N SER A 2 50.33 -8.43 -0.07
CA SER A 2 49.21 -9.30 -0.45
C SER A 2 48.05 -8.37 -0.79
N ALA A 3 47.74 -8.27 -2.08
CA ALA A 3 46.54 -7.58 -2.52
C ALA A 3 45.34 -8.50 -2.25
N SER A 4 44.56 -8.16 -1.24
CA SER A 4 43.22 -8.68 -1.04
C SER A 4 42.37 -8.31 -2.24
N HIS A 5 41.94 -9.33 -2.99
CA HIS A 5 40.98 -9.20 -4.07
C HIS A 5 39.59 -9.21 -3.42
N GLU A 6 39.07 -8.04 -3.08
CA GLU A 6 37.63 -7.86 -2.84
C GLU A 6 36.93 -8.11 -4.19
N GLY A 7 36.30 -9.27 -4.31
CA GLY A 7 35.43 -9.59 -5.43
C GLY A 7 34.23 -8.63 -5.45
N PRO A 8 33.66 -8.33 -6.62
CA PRO A 8 32.53 -7.42 -6.73
C PRO A 8 31.33 -8.00 -5.96
N ASP A 9 30.75 -7.18 -5.10
CA ASP A 9 29.52 -7.44 -4.36
C ASP A 9 28.45 -7.91 -5.36
N GLN A 10 28.02 -9.17 -5.25
CA GLN A 10 27.03 -9.72 -6.17
C GLN A 10 25.69 -9.02 -5.88
N PRO A 11 24.99 -8.43 -6.87
CA PRO A 11 23.76 -7.67 -6.62
C PRO A 11 22.66 -8.43 -5.85
N GLY A 12 22.70 -9.77 -5.86
CA GLY A 12 21.82 -10.63 -5.06
C GLY A 12 22.23 -10.86 -3.59
N SER A 13 23.34 -10.30 -3.08
CA SER A 13 23.67 -10.33 -1.64
C SER A 13 22.85 -9.28 -0.88
N ALA A 14 22.89 -8.03 -1.33
CA ALA A 14 22.17 -6.91 -0.74
C ALA A 14 20.64 -7.11 -0.76
N GLN A 15 20.10 -7.62 -1.87
CA GLN A 15 18.65 -7.91 -1.98
C GLN A 15 18.20 -9.01 -1.01
N ARG A 16 19.05 -10.01 -0.76
CA ARG A 16 18.77 -11.06 0.23
C ARG A 16 18.81 -10.52 1.65
N GLU A 17 19.78 -9.67 1.96
CA GLU A 17 19.90 -9.03 3.26
C GLU A 17 18.70 -8.14 3.55
N GLU A 18 18.26 -7.34 2.58
CA GLU A 18 17.05 -6.53 2.70
C GLU A 18 15.80 -7.40 2.88
N ALA A 19 15.63 -8.45 2.07
CA ALA A 19 14.51 -9.37 2.20
C ALA A 19 14.49 -10.10 3.56
N PHE A 20 15.66 -10.46 4.09
CA PHE A 20 15.79 -11.06 5.42
C PHE A 20 15.45 -10.07 6.53
N GLY A 21 15.92 -8.82 6.43
CA GLY A 21 15.53 -7.74 7.34
C GLY A 21 14.02 -7.56 7.38
N ARG A 22 13.37 -7.50 6.20
CA ARG A 22 11.90 -7.41 6.11
C ARG A 22 11.16 -8.60 6.68
N ALA A 23 11.69 -9.80 6.51
CA ALA A 23 11.11 -10.99 7.12
C ALA A 23 11.20 -10.94 8.65
N THR A 24 12.32 -10.44 9.19
CA THR A 24 12.54 -10.27 10.64
C THR A 24 11.61 -9.20 11.22
N ASP A 25 11.48 -8.05 10.54
CA ASP A 25 10.54 -6.99 10.95
C ASP A 25 9.09 -7.49 10.97
N ALA A 26 8.70 -8.27 9.95
CA ALA A 26 7.37 -8.86 9.87
C ALA A 26 7.12 -9.89 10.98
N ASP A 27 8.11 -10.72 11.29
CA ASP A 27 8.05 -11.68 12.39
C ASP A 27 7.87 -10.97 13.74
N LEU A 28 8.59 -9.87 13.97
CA LEU A 28 8.44 -9.06 15.17
C LEU A 28 7.01 -8.47 15.29
N VAL A 29 6.44 -7.97 14.19
CA VAL A 29 5.06 -7.48 14.16
C VAL A 29 4.06 -8.60 14.48
N LEU A 30 4.21 -9.75 13.83
CA LEU A 30 3.32 -10.89 14.02
C LEU A 30 3.41 -11.43 15.45
N SER A 31 4.62 -11.70 15.95
CA SER A 31 4.86 -12.18 17.31
C SER A 31 4.34 -11.21 18.37
N THR A 32 4.55 -9.90 18.20
CA THR A 32 3.99 -8.89 19.14
C THR A 32 2.47 -8.99 19.20
N GLY A 33 1.80 -9.04 18.06
CA GLY A 33 0.33 -9.11 18.02
C GLY A 33 -0.21 -10.45 18.50
N VAL A 34 0.45 -11.56 18.14
CA VAL A 34 0.10 -12.89 18.65
C VAL A 34 0.25 -12.90 20.16
N GLU A 35 1.41 -12.56 20.72
CA GLU A 35 1.68 -12.58 22.16
C GLU A 35 0.72 -11.69 22.95
N ALA A 36 0.41 -10.49 22.43
CA ALA A 36 -0.53 -9.58 23.07
C ALA A 36 -1.97 -10.12 23.05
N GLY A 37 -2.43 -10.72 21.95
CA GLY A 37 -3.83 -11.11 21.78
C GLY A 37 -4.77 -9.94 22.08
N CYS A 38 -5.75 -10.12 22.97
CA CYS A 38 -6.66 -9.04 23.38
C CYS A 38 -6.03 -7.96 24.30
N GLY A 39 -4.71 -7.97 24.50
CA GLY A 39 -3.99 -7.00 25.32
C GLY A 39 -3.63 -5.72 24.56
N TRP A 40 -3.45 -4.63 25.31
CA TRP A 40 -2.86 -3.38 24.79
C TRP A 40 -1.33 -3.43 24.91
N VAL A 41 -0.64 -2.98 23.87
CA VAL A 41 0.81 -2.78 23.85
C VAL A 41 1.07 -1.30 23.63
N ASP A 42 1.94 -0.72 24.46
CA ASP A 42 2.31 0.68 24.36
C ASP A 42 2.88 0.99 22.96
N PRO A 43 2.47 2.09 22.30
CA PRO A 43 3.04 2.50 21.02
C PRO A 43 4.56 2.55 21.00
N ASP A 44 5.23 2.97 22.08
CA ASP A 44 6.70 3.04 22.13
C ASP A 44 7.36 1.64 22.04
N LEU A 45 6.60 0.59 22.34
CA LEU A 45 7.04 -0.81 22.25
C LEU A 45 6.47 -1.53 21.02
N HIS A 46 5.53 -0.91 20.30
CA HIS A 46 4.82 -1.57 19.22
C HIS A 46 5.57 -1.40 17.88
N PRO A 47 5.96 -2.47 17.16
CA PRO A 47 6.70 -2.35 15.90
C PRO A 47 5.93 -1.60 14.81
N LEU A 48 4.60 -1.76 14.75
CA LEU A 48 3.70 -0.94 13.92
C LEU A 48 3.60 0.57 14.29
N ALA A 49 4.28 1.06 15.31
CA ALA A 49 4.32 2.48 15.64
C ALA A 49 5.65 3.15 15.25
N THR A 50 6.65 2.36 14.84
CA THR A 50 8.03 2.84 14.59
C THR A 50 8.15 3.81 13.42
N GLY A 51 7.19 3.79 12.50
CA GLY A 51 7.13 4.69 11.36
C GLY A 51 6.09 4.26 10.34
N VAL A 52 5.87 5.09 9.33
CA VAL A 52 4.99 4.77 8.21
C VAL A 52 5.60 3.63 7.42
N HIS A 53 4.98 2.46 7.46
CA HIS A 53 5.50 1.29 6.77
C HIS A 53 5.35 1.40 5.27
N ARG A 54 6.20 0.64 4.59
CA ARG A 54 6.20 0.49 3.14
C ARG A 54 5.56 -0.83 2.74
N LYS A 55 5.19 -0.91 1.47
CA LYS A 55 4.52 -2.07 0.87
C LYS A 55 5.33 -3.35 1.02
N ASP A 56 6.65 -3.26 1.00
CA ASP A 56 7.55 -4.41 1.18
C ASP A 56 7.29 -5.09 2.53
N LEU A 57 7.38 -4.38 3.65
CA LEU A 57 7.09 -4.92 4.97
C LEU A 57 5.66 -5.45 5.07
N THR A 58 4.68 -4.72 4.54
CA THR A 58 3.29 -5.19 4.51
C THR A 58 3.10 -6.49 3.74
N ASN A 59 3.79 -6.68 2.62
CA ASN A 59 3.75 -7.93 1.88
C ASN A 59 4.25 -9.10 2.74
N PHE A 60 5.30 -8.89 3.54
CA PHE A 60 5.82 -9.92 4.45
C PHE A 60 4.85 -10.19 5.62
N ILE A 61 4.32 -9.14 6.27
CA ILE A 61 3.33 -9.30 7.35
C ILE A 61 2.10 -10.08 6.88
N THR A 62 1.63 -9.81 5.65
CA THR A 62 0.39 -10.40 5.13
C THR A 62 0.59 -11.74 4.42
N TRP A 63 1.84 -12.20 4.25
CA TRP A 63 2.15 -13.44 3.57
C TRP A 63 1.49 -14.69 4.20
N PRO A 64 1.46 -14.87 5.54
CA PRO A 64 0.80 -16.01 6.17
C PRO A 64 -0.70 -16.11 5.82
N PHE A 65 -1.40 -14.96 5.74
CA PHE A 65 -2.85 -14.89 5.50
C PHE A 65 -3.22 -15.00 4.02
N THR A 66 -2.45 -14.32 3.17
CA THR A 66 -2.69 -14.29 1.72
C THR A 66 -2.16 -15.54 1.03
N ARG A 67 -1.16 -16.20 1.61
CA ARG A 67 -0.41 -17.33 1.04
C ARG A 67 0.26 -16.99 -0.30
N CYS A 68 0.38 -15.70 -0.61
CA CYS A 68 1.02 -15.17 -1.79
C CYS A 68 2.43 -14.70 -1.42
N PRO A 69 3.50 -15.27 -2.01
CA PRO A 69 4.85 -14.84 -1.68
C PRO A 69 5.06 -13.36 -2.03
N PRO A 70 5.75 -12.59 -1.17
CA PRO A 70 6.15 -11.23 -1.49
C PRO A 70 6.88 -11.18 -2.84
N PRO A 71 6.57 -10.24 -3.75
CA PRO A 71 7.31 -10.06 -5.00
C PRO A 71 8.83 -9.88 -4.80
N GLN A 72 9.22 -9.36 -3.64
CA GLN A 72 10.61 -9.24 -3.20
C GLN A 72 11.34 -10.60 -3.14
N LEU A 73 10.62 -11.71 -3.03
CA LEU A 73 11.18 -13.06 -3.02
C LEU A 73 11.14 -13.76 -4.38
N SER A 74 10.61 -13.12 -5.43
CA SER A 74 10.38 -13.75 -6.73
C SER A 74 11.65 -14.32 -7.36
N GLU A 75 12.79 -13.66 -7.18
CA GLU A 75 14.10 -14.13 -7.64
C GLU A 75 14.68 -15.30 -6.83
N PHE A 76 14.19 -15.51 -5.61
CA PHE A 76 14.61 -16.59 -4.72
C PHE A 76 13.74 -17.84 -4.81
N VAL A 77 12.64 -17.79 -5.56
CA VAL A 77 11.78 -18.96 -5.80
C VAL A 77 12.61 -20.03 -6.54
N PRO A 78 12.85 -21.21 -5.93
CA PRO A 78 13.66 -22.24 -6.57
C PRO A 78 13.04 -22.68 -7.89
N LYS A 79 13.83 -22.67 -8.97
CA LYS A 79 13.40 -23.16 -10.30
C LYS A 79 13.12 -24.67 -10.33
N ILE A 80 13.67 -25.40 -9.34
CA ILE A 80 13.48 -26.84 -9.19
C ILE A 80 12.69 -27.07 -7.90
N PRO A 81 11.52 -27.76 -7.95
CA PRO A 81 10.78 -28.12 -6.76
C PRO A 81 11.66 -28.92 -5.79
N ARG A 82 11.68 -28.50 -4.52
CA ARG A 82 12.36 -29.29 -3.48
C ARG A 82 11.68 -30.65 -3.36
N ARG A 83 12.48 -31.70 -3.16
CA ARG A 83 11.96 -33.04 -2.85
C ARG A 83 11.57 -33.10 -1.37
N GLY A 84 10.32 -33.48 -1.10
CA GLY A 84 9.78 -33.64 0.25
C GLY A 84 8.84 -32.51 0.68
N PRO A 85 8.10 -32.68 1.79
CA PRO A 85 7.21 -31.65 2.32
C PRO A 85 8.04 -30.46 2.81
N ALA A 86 7.85 -29.29 2.19
CA ALA A 86 8.40 -28.04 2.65
C ALA A 86 7.26 -27.02 2.71
N ALA A 87 7.21 -26.22 3.78
CA ALA A 87 6.26 -25.12 3.87
C ALA A 87 6.52 -24.14 2.71
N THR A 88 5.46 -23.83 1.96
CA THR A 88 5.53 -22.90 0.82
C THR A 88 5.36 -21.44 1.24
N TYR A 89 4.96 -21.21 2.48
CA TYR A 89 4.77 -19.91 3.12
C TYR A 89 4.97 -20.04 4.65
N PRO A 90 5.29 -18.94 5.36
CA PRO A 90 5.32 -18.94 6.82
C PRO A 90 3.95 -19.34 7.37
N SER A 91 3.91 -20.33 8.25
CA SER A 91 2.67 -20.84 8.83
C SER A 91 2.37 -20.12 10.14
N LEU A 92 1.16 -19.57 10.24
CA LEU A 92 0.55 -19.13 11.48
C LEU A 92 -0.58 -20.12 11.81
N GLY A 93 -0.64 -20.63 13.04
CA GLY A 93 -1.75 -21.47 13.48
C GLY A 93 -3.07 -20.68 13.49
N THR A 94 -4.21 -21.36 13.39
CA THR A 94 -5.52 -20.69 13.40
C THR A 94 -5.74 -19.86 14.68
N ASP A 95 -5.30 -20.37 15.84
CA ASP A 95 -5.41 -19.64 17.11
C ASP A 95 -4.49 -18.41 17.14
N GLU A 96 -3.29 -18.52 16.58
CA GLU A 96 -2.34 -17.39 16.46
C GLU A 96 -2.87 -16.32 15.51
N GLU A 97 -3.49 -16.71 14.38
CA GLU A 97 -4.16 -15.80 13.45
C GLU A 97 -5.28 -15.02 14.13
N VAL A 98 -6.15 -15.71 14.88
CA VAL A 98 -7.22 -15.07 15.66
C VAL A 98 -6.64 -14.08 16.68
N ARG A 99 -5.62 -14.49 17.45
CA ARG A 99 -5.00 -13.62 18.46
C ARG A 99 -4.36 -12.38 17.84
N PHE A 100 -3.68 -12.53 16.70
CA PHE A 100 -3.08 -11.40 15.98
C PHE A 100 -4.15 -10.39 15.56
N PHE A 101 -5.26 -10.84 14.94
CA PHE A 101 -6.31 -9.92 14.52
C PHE A 101 -7.11 -9.33 15.69
N ASP A 102 -7.31 -10.08 16.77
CA ASP A 102 -7.90 -9.56 18.01
C ASP A 102 -7.04 -8.44 18.60
N HIS A 103 -5.71 -8.57 18.54
CA HIS A 103 -4.80 -7.50 18.93
C HIS A 103 -4.95 -6.26 18.06
N LEU A 104 -4.92 -6.43 16.73
CA LEU A 104 -5.13 -5.31 15.81
C LEU A 104 -6.47 -4.62 16.06
N ARG A 105 -7.50 -5.36 16.44
CA ARG A 105 -8.82 -4.84 16.80
C ARG A 105 -8.76 -3.98 18.06
N VAL A 106 -8.07 -4.44 19.11
CA VAL A 106 -7.82 -3.68 20.35
C VAL A 106 -7.05 -2.40 20.06
N VAL A 107 -5.99 -2.50 19.25
CA VAL A 107 -5.20 -1.34 18.82
C VAL A 107 -6.07 -0.33 18.07
N ALA A 108 -6.91 -0.81 17.16
CA ALA A 108 -7.75 0.04 16.33
C ALA A 108 -8.91 0.71 17.09
N ASP A 109 -9.37 0.12 18.19
CA ASP A 109 -10.38 0.71 19.08
C ASP A 109 -9.81 1.73 20.07
N HIS A 110 -8.49 1.72 20.30
CA HIS A 110 -7.88 2.62 21.26
C HIS A 110 -8.04 4.08 20.86
N LYS A 111 -8.38 4.93 21.83
CA LYS A 111 -8.54 6.38 21.64
C LYS A 111 -7.27 7.07 22.07
N GLY A 112 -6.41 7.37 21.11
CA GLY A 112 -5.07 7.87 21.39
C GLY A 112 -4.70 9.23 20.79
N SER A 113 -3.51 9.67 21.19
CA SER A 113 -2.65 10.75 20.73
C SER A 113 -2.05 10.52 19.31
N ALA A 114 -1.10 11.37 18.90
CA ALA A 114 -0.53 11.35 17.55
C ALA A 114 0.24 10.05 17.22
N GLY A 115 1.09 9.53 18.12
CA GLY A 115 1.80 8.26 17.89
C GLY A 115 0.84 7.06 17.77
N GLU A 116 -0.26 7.11 18.52
CA GLU A 116 -1.34 6.12 18.45
C GLU A 116 -2.14 6.23 17.16
N THR A 117 -2.15 7.39 16.50
CA THR A 117 -2.85 7.58 15.22
C THR A 117 -2.19 6.80 14.09
N LEU A 118 -0.86 6.80 14.02
CA LEU A 118 -0.11 5.99 13.06
C LEU A 118 -0.37 4.51 13.29
N LEU A 119 -0.12 4.04 14.52
CA LEU A 119 -0.32 2.66 14.92
C LEU A 119 -1.74 2.17 14.58
N ARG A 120 -2.75 2.95 14.99
CA ARG A 120 -4.16 2.69 14.69
C ARG A 120 -4.42 2.57 13.20
N ARG A 121 -3.89 3.46 12.38
CA ARG A 121 -4.10 3.43 10.92
C ARG A 121 -3.53 2.16 10.29
N GLN A 122 -2.34 1.75 10.72
CA GLN A 122 -1.70 0.53 10.19
C GLN A 122 -2.47 -0.72 10.62
N ALA A 123 -2.96 -0.75 11.86
CA ALA A 123 -3.86 -1.80 12.34
C ALA A 123 -5.17 -1.87 11.53
N VAL A 124 -5.82 -0.73 11.28
CA VAL A 124 -7.05 -0.67 10.43
C VAL A 124 -6.80 -1.24 9.04
N TYR A 125 -5.67 -0.91 8.42
CA TYR A 125 -5.33 -1.46 7.11
C TYR A 125 -5.16 -2.99 7.17
N LEU A 126 -4.43 -3.50 8.16
CA LEU A 126 -4.18 -4.94 8.33
C LEU A 126 -5.44 -5.74 8.69
N LEU A 127 -6.40 -5.13 9.39
CA LEU A 127 -7.72 -5.74 9.65
C LEU A 127 -8.50 -6.05 8.36
N GLY A 128 -8.15 -5.45 7.22
CA GLY A 128 -8.74 -5.82 5.92
C GLY A 128 -8.41 -7.24 5.46
N PHE A 129 -7.45 -7.92 6.10
CA PHE A 129 -7.11 -9.32 5.84
C PHE A 129 -7.83 -10.31 6.76
N ASP A 130 -8.52 -9.82 7.79
CA ASP A 130 -9.37 -10.64 8.64
C ASP A 130 -10.66 -11.00 7.89
N ARG A 131 -11.01 -12.29 7.87
CA ARG A 131 -12.17 -12.82 7.13
C ARG A 131 -13.45 -12.90 7.96
N ARG A 132 -13.39 -12.51 9.23
CA ARG A 132 -14.53 -12.52 10.14
C ARG A 132 -15.51 -11.39 9.80
N GLU A 133 -16.81 -11.70 9.72
CA GLU A 133 -17.83 -10.71 9.34
C GLU A 133 -17.92 -9.57 10.35
N GLU A 134 -17.74 -9.84 11.65
CA GLU A 134 -17.75 -8.81 12.68
C GLU A 134 -16.65 -7.75 12.49
N VAL A 135 -15.52 -8.12 11.87
CA VAL A 135 -14.45 -7.16 11.52
C VAL A 135 -14.84 -6.35 10.30
N ALA A 136 -15.48 -6.95 9.29
CA ALA A 136 -16.01 -6.22 8.14
C ALA A 136 -17.07 -5.20 8.57
N GLU A 137 -18.02 -5.58 9.44
CA GLU A 137 -19.00 -4.66 10.03
C GLU A 137 -18.34 -3.53 10.80
N TRP A 138 -17.31 -3.83 11.59
CA TRP A 138 -16.56 -2.81 12.29
C TRP A 138 -15.84 -1.85 11.33
N LEU A 139 -15.20 -2.36 10.28
CA LEU A 139 -14.53 -1.54 9.27
C LEU A 139 -15.52 -0.59 8.57
N ARG A 140 -16.77 -1.04 8.30
CA ARG A 140 -17.84 -0.16 7.79
C ARG A 140 -18.15 0.95 8.79
N ALA A 141 -18.30 0.63 10.07
CA ALA A 141 -18.53 1.63 11.11
C ALA A 141 -17.37 2.64 11.23
N GLU A 142 -16.14 2.17 11.09
CA GLU A 142 -14.94 3.01 11.08
C GLU A 142 -14.89 3.92 9.84
N TRP A 143 -15.21 3.38 8.66
CA TRP A 143 -15.37 4.19 7.45
C TRP A 143 -16.41 5.30 7.65
N PHE A 144 -17.59 4.98 8.19
CA PHE A 144 -18.60 6.01 8.48
C PHE A 144 -18.10 7.05 9.48
N ARG A 145 -17.32 6.65 10.47
CA ARG A 145 -16.73 7.57 11.47
C ARG A 145 -15.72 8.51 10.83
N ALA A 146 -14.74 7.98 10.10
CA ALA A 146 -13.73 8.75 9.39
C ALA A 146 -14.37 9.64 8.30
N GLY A 147 -15.38 9.09 7.63
CA GLY A 147 -16.11 9.72 6.54
C GLY A 147 -17.04 10.87 6.95
N ARG A 148 -17.37 11.07 8.23
CA ARG A 148 -18.22 12.19 8.70
C ARG A 148 -17.57 13.55 8.56
N LYS A 149 -16.23 13.62 8.49
CA LYS A 149 -15.50 14.88 8.43
C LYS A 149 -15.18 15.24 6.98
N PRO A 150 -15.40 16.49 6.54
CA PRO A 150 -14.83 16.95 5.28
C PRO A 150 -13.30 16.94 5.40
N PHE A 151 -12.62 16.53 4.33
CA PHE A 151 -11.16 16.57 4.29
C PHE A 151 -10.71 18.03 4.24
N ARG A 152 -10.10 18.50 5.33
CA ARG A 152 -9.47 19.81 5.37
C ARG A 152 -8.07 19.70 4.75
N PRO A 153 -7.57 20.75 4.08
CA PRO A 153 -6.24 20.77 3.48
C PRO A 153 -5.10 20.24 4.37
N ASP A 154 -5.17 20.55 5.67
CA ASP A 154 -4.09 20.24 6.62
C ASP A 154 -4.41 18.99 7.49
N ASP A 155 -5.57 18.36 7.29
CA ASP A 155 -6.01 17.19 8.08
C ASP A 155 -5.67 15.87 7.37
N VAL A 156 -4.37 15.61 7.26
CA VAL A 156 -3.80 14.38 6.68
C VAL A 156 -4.30 13.15 7.43
N THR A 157 -4.41 13.25 8.76
CA THR A 157 -4.90 12.17 9.63
C THR A 157 -6.29 11.69 9.22
N SER A 158 -7.27 12.61 9.06
CA SER A 158 -8.63 12.21 8.67
C SER A 158 -8.67 11.62 7.27
N LEU A 159 -7.90 12.15 6.32
CA LEU A 159 -7.79 11.61 4.97
C LEU A 159 -7.26 10.17 4.99
N LEU A 160 -6.17 9.92 5.73
CA LEU A 160 -5.53 8.62 5.80
C LEU A 160 -6.36 7.59 6.59
N ALA A 161 -7.06 8.01 7.63
CA ALA A 161 -7.98 7.14 8.36
C ALA A 161 -9.11 6.65 7.43
N ALA A 162 -9.73 7.56 6.67
CA ALA A 162 -10.75 7.21 5.69
C ALA A 162 -10.18 6.30 4.59
N ARG A 163 -8.99 6.64 4.07
CA ARG A 163 -8.29 5.83 3.06
C ARG A 163 -8.04 4.42 3.56
N SER A 164 -7.50 4.25 4.76
CA SER A 164 -7.21 2.93 5.33
C SER A 164 -8.46 2.09 5.50
N ALA A 165 -9.56 2.66 6.02
CA ALA A 165 -10.82 1.94 6.15
C ALA A 165 -11.41 1.54 4.79
N ALA A 166 -11.40 2.43 3.79
CA ALA A 166 -11.88 2.13 2.44
C ALA A 166 -11.04 1.05 1.74
N VAL A 167 -9.71 1.11 1.89
CA VAL A 167 -8.81 0.10 1.33
C VAL A 167 -8.99 -1.24 2.05
N ALA A 168 -9.11 -1.25 3.37
CA ALA A 168 -9.35 -2.47 4.14
C ALA A 168 -10.68 -3.14 3.74
N LEU A 169 -11.76 -2.37 3.59
CA LEU A 169 -13.04 -2.87 3.10
C LEU A 169 -12.93 -3.44 1.68
N ALA A 170 -12.23 -2.76 0.77
CA ALA A 170 -11.98 -3.26 -0.57
C ALA A 170 -11.17 -4.58 -0.55
N THR A 171 -10.18 -4.71 0.34
CA THR A 171 -9.43 -5.96 0.55
C THR A 171 -10.30 -7.08 1.08
N ALA A 172 -11.25 -6.77 1.98
CA ALA A 172 -12.26 -7.70 2.48
C ALA A 172 -13.38 -8.03 1.46
N GLY A 173 -13.36 -7.42 0.26
CA GLY A 173 -14.31 -7.68 -0.82
C GLY A 173 -15.42 -6.64 -0.98
N ASP A 174 -15.53 -5.66 -0.09
CA ASP A 174 -16.49 -4.55 -0.16
C ASP A 174 -15.87 -3.34 -0.88
N SER A 175 -16.00 -3.32 -2.20
CA SER A 175 -15.40 -2.28 -3.05
C SER A 175 -16.20 -0.97 -3.08
N SER A 176 -17.40 -0.90 -2.51
CA SER A 176 -18.27 0.28 -2.64
C SER A 176 -17.63 1.54 -2.03
N HIS A 177 -17.03 1.38 -0.85
CA HIS A 177 -16.45 2.46 -0.07
C HIS A 177 -15.20 3.08 -0.70
N ILE A 178 -14.44 2.32 -1.50
CA ILE A 178 -13.27 2.87 -2.19
C ILE A 178 -13.66 3.83 -3.33
N HIS A 179 -14.83 3.62 -3.95
CA HIS A 179 -15.37 4.57 -4.92
C HIS A 179 -15.76 5.89 -4.25
N ASP A 180 -16.44 5.82 -3.11
CA ASP A 180 -16.84 6.99 -2.33
C ASP A 180 -15.63 7.77 -1.82
N PHE A 181 -14.58 7.07 -1.37
CA PHE A 181 -13.31 7.69 -1.00
C PHE A 181 -12.72 8.51 -2.14
N VAL A 182 -12.60 7.89 -3.32
CA VAL A 182 -12.02 8.56 -4.50
C VAL A 182 -12.83 9.79 -4.90
N ALA A 183 -14.17 9.71 -4.90
CA ALA A 183 -15.03 10.85 -5.22
C ALA A 183 -14.82 12.04 -4.26
N ARG A 184 -14.48 11.76 -3.01
CA ARG A 184 -14.21 12.80 -1.99
C ARG A 184 -12.77 13.29 -1.98
N ALA A 185 -11.82 12.46 -2.40
CA ALA A 185 -10.39 12.77 -2.38
C ALA A 185 -9.93 13.59 -3.60
N ALA A 186 -10.79 13.81 -4.60
CA ALA A 186 -10.50 14.52 -5.86
C ALA A 186 -10.30 16.05 -5.71
N THR A 187 -9.63 16.49 -4.64
CA THR A 187 -9.18 17.87 -4.45
C THR A 187 -7.66 17.94 -4.52
N THR A 188 -7.11 19.02 -5.07
CA THR A 188 -5.66 19.13 -5.36
C THR A 188 -4.76 18.88 -4.16
N ASN A 189 -5.14 19.36 -2.96
CA ASN A 189 -4.32 19.16 -1.76
C ASN A 189 -4.37 17.70 -1.28
N ALA A 190 -5.55 17.07 -1.28
CA ALA A 190 -5.70 15.66 -0.92
C ALA A 190 -4.98 14.73 -1.93
N GLU A 191 -4.96 15.11 -3.21
CA GLU A 191 -4.24 14.40 -4.26
C GLU A 191 -2.72 14.42 -4.02
N LEU A 192 -2.14 15.59 -3.70
CA LEU A 192 -0.70 15.70 -3.39
C LEU A 192 -0.31 14.90 -2.16
N VAL A 193 -1.10 14.97 -1.07
CA VAL A 193 -0.89 14.17 0.14
C VAL A 193 -0.93 12.67 -0.20
N ASN A 194 -1.92 12.23 -0.98
CA ASN A 194 -2.03 10.84 -1.42
C ASN A 194 -0.86 10.42 -2.31
N LEU A 195 -0.37 11.28 -3.20
CA LEU A 195 0.80 10.99 -4.05
C LEU A 195 2.09 10.85 -3.22
N ASN A 196 2.32 11.72 -2.23
CA ASN A 196 3.46 11.62 -1.33
C ASN A 196 3.39 10.34 -0.48
N TYR A 197 2.20 9.98 0.03
CA TYR A 197 1.98 8.69 0.68
C TYR A 197 2.34 7.52 -0.24
N TRP A 198 1.84 7.51 -1.48
CA TRP A 198 2.10 6.43 -2.43
C TRP A 198 3.58 6.31 -2.81
N ALA A 199 4.26 7.43 -3.03
CA ALA A 199 5.68 7.47 -3.31
C ALA A 199 6.52 6.87 -2.17
N HIS A 200 6.14 7.16 -0.92
CA HIS A 200 6.74 6.52 0.25
C HIS A 200 6.40 5.03 0.32
N TRP A 201 5.11 4.69 0.20
CA TRP A 201 4.60 3.32 0.30
C TRP A 201 5.29 2.35 -0.66
N ILE A 202 5.55 2.78 -1.90
CA ILE A 202 6.22 1.95 -2.91
C ILE A 202 7.76 2.05 -2.84
N GLY A 203 8.30 2.83 -1.91
CA GLY A 203 9.72 3.01 -1.65
C GLY A 203 10.43 3.88 -2.69
N GLU A 204 9.73 4.76 -3.39
CA GLU A 204 10.35 5.76 -4.27
C GLU A 204 10.91 6.95 -3.49
N LEU A 205 10.26 7.34 -2.39
CA LEU A 205 10.90 8.16 -1.36
C LEU A 205 11.86 7.28 -0.54
N PRO A 206 13.17 7.58 -0.50
CA PRO A 206 14.17 6.69 0.09
C PRO A 206 14.19 6.75 1.61
N GLU A 207 13.77 7.85 2.22
CA GLU A 207 13.81 8.07 3.66
C GLU A 207 12.69 7.34 4.40
N THR A 208 13.02 6.77 5.56
CA THR A 208 12.03 6.27 6.52
C THR A 208 11.30 7.46 7.12
N GLN A 209 9.97 7.36 7.19
CA GLN A 209 9.11 8.43 7.70
C GLN A 209 8.57 8.05 9.06
N ALA A 210 8.87 8.84 10.09
CA ALA A 210 8.44 8.57 11.46
C ALA A 210 6.96 8.90 11.68
N ASP A 211 6.44 9.91 10.97
CA ASP A 211 5.05 10.37 11.07
C ASP A 211 4.50 10.80 9.69
N ASP A 212 3.31 11.40 9.66
CA ASP A 212 2.63 11.80 8.43
C ASP A 212 3.03 13.18 7.89
N SER A 213 3.88 13.93 8.61
CA SER A 213 4.17 15.34 8.29
C SER A 213 4.83 15.50 6.91
N PHE A 214 5.61 14.51 6.46
CA PHE A 214 6.24 14.51 5.14
C PHE A 214 5.23 14.59 3.99
N MET A 215 3.99 14.13 4.20
CA MET A 215 2.98 14.15 3.14
C MET A 215 2.51 15.56 2.80
N LEU A 216 2.67 16.51 3.73
CA LEU A 216 2.39 17.92 3.52
C LEU A 216 3.50 18.64 2.75
N SER A 217 4.64 17.98 2.48
CA SER A 217 5.74 18.59 1.75
C SER A 217 5.27 19.03 0.36
N PRO A 218 5.37 20.34 0.03
CA PRO A 218 5.04 20.83 -1.29
C PRO A 218 6.12 20.50 -2.32
N ASP A 219 7.25 19.93 -1.90
CA ASP A 219 8.36 19.62 -2.78
C ASP A 219 8.01 18.48 -3.74
N LYS A 220 7.69 18.88 -4.99
CA LYS A 220 7.43 17.97 -6.10
C LYS A 220 8.72 17.34 -6.65
N HIS A 221 9.91 17.66 -6.15
CA HIS A 221 11.17 17.13 -6.68
C HIS A 221 11.81 16.06 -5.79
N GLY A 222 11.28 15.80 -4.60
CA GLY A 222 11.78 14.75 -3.70
C GLY A 222 11.67 13.31 -4.25
N TRP A 223 10.92 13.10 -5.34
CA TRP A 223 10.81 11.81 -6.03
C TRP A 223 10.41 12.02 -7.51
N SER A 224 10.73 11.06 -8.38
CA SER A 224 10.62 11.25 -9.85
C SER A 224 9.20 11.05 -10.38
N GLY A 225 8.45 10.12 -9.79
CA GLY A 225 7.18 9.59 -10.28
C GLY A 225 7.29 8.38 -11.19
N VAL A 226 8.50 7.99 -11.61
CA VAL A 226 8.70 6.90 -12.58
C VAL A 226 8.33 5.54 -11.97
N ARG A 227 8.80 5.25 -10.75
CA ARG A 227 8.49 3.98 -10.07
C ARG A 227 7.01 3.90 -9.73
N LEU A 228 6.44 5.00 -9.24
CA LEU A 228 5.01 5.05 -8.94
C LEU A 228 4.15 4.87 -10.20
N LEU A 229 4.51 5.49 -11.33
CA LEU A 229 3.76 5.30 -12.59
C LEU A 229 3.79 3.84 -13.04
N SER A 230 4.97 3.20 -13.05
CA SER A 230 5.08 1.76 -13.39
C SER A 230 4.21 0.92 -12.47
N HIS A 231 4.31 1.16 -11.15
CA HIS A 231 3.56 0.44 -10.14
C HIS A 231 2.04 0.55 -10.31
N LEU A 232 1.54 1.76 -10.58
CA LEU A 232 0.12 1.99 -10.75
C LEU A 232 -0.40 1.40 -12.07
N THR A 233 0.35 1.54 -13.16
CA THR A 233 0.00 0.96 -14.46
C THR A 233 -0.16 -0.55 -14.39
N GLU A 234 0.75 -1.26 -13.72
CA GLU A 234 0.65 -2.71 -13.49
C GLU A 234 -0.60 -3.13 -12.68
N ARG A 235 -1.21 -2.18 -11.95
CA ARG A 235 -2.36 -2.41 -11.08
C ARG A 235 -3.68 -1.86 -11.61
N LEU A 236 -3.68 -1.38 -12.86
CA LEU A 236 -4.89 -1.08 -13.61
C LEU A 236 -5.53 -2.37 -14.12
N ASN A 237 -6.04 -3.18 -13.19
CA ASN A 237 -6.69 -4.46 -13.45
C ASN A 237 -8.21 -4.34 -13.25
N PRO A 238 -9.05 -4.67 -14.26
CA PRO A 238 -10.52 -4.64 -14.17
C PRO A 238 -11.10 -5.41 -12.97
N ASN A 239 -10.43 -6.49 -12.56
CA ASN A 239 -10.90 -7.37 -11.49
C ASN A 239 -10.38 -6.97 -10.10
N SER A 240 -9.59 -5.90 -10.01
CA SER A 240 -9.03 -5.45 -8.74
C SER A 240 -10.05 -4.61 -7.96
N PRO A 241 -10.35 -4.93 -6.69
CA PRO A 241 -11.19 -4.08 -5.85
C PRO A 241 -10.56 -2.70 -5.59
N HIS A 242 -9.25 -2.56 -5.85
CA HIS A 242 -8.51 -1.30 -5.70
C HIS A 242 -8.39 -0.49 -6.98
N LEU A 243 -8.97 -0.95 -8.10
CA LEU A 243 -8.94 -0.24 -9.38
C LEU A 243 -9.35 1.25 -9.26
N PRO A 244 -10.41 1.63 -8.53
CA PRO A 244 -10.84 3.04 -8.47
C PRO A 244 -9.75 3.95 -7.91
N LEU A 245 -9.08 3.52 -6.84
CA LEU A 245 -8.01 4.26 -6.20
C LEU A 245 -6.76 4.31 -7.09
N ASN A 246 -6.38 3.19 -7.71
CA ASN A 246 -5.21 3.12 -8.59
C ASN A 246 -5.40 4.03 -9.80
N LEU A 247 -6.55 3.95 -10.47
CA LEU A 247 -6.87 4.76 -11.64
C LEU A 247 -6.90 6.26 -11.32
N HIS A 248 -7.54 6.66 -10.22
CA HIS A 248 -7.54 8.04 -9.76
C HIS A 248 -6.12 8.52 -9.43
N THR A 249 -5.34 7.72 -8.71
CA THR A 249 -3.94 8.07 -8.35
C THR A 249 -3.08 8.20 -9.61
N THR A 250 -3.26 7.36 -10.63
CA THR A 250 -2.56 7.49 -11.92
C THR A 250 -2.91 8.81 -12.61
N GLN A 251 -4.18 9.18 -12.64
CA GLN A 251 -4.62 10.45 -13.21
C GLN A 251 -4.02 11.65 -12.45
N ALA A 252 -4.07 11.63 -11.12
CA ALA A 252 -3.47 12.68 -10.29
C ALA A 252 -1.95 12.78 -10.52
N LEU A 253 -1.25 11.65 -10.63
CA LEU A 253 0.19 11.59 -10.90
C LEU A 253 0.53 12.22 -12.26
N VAL A 254 -0.17 11.82 -13.32
CA VAL A 254 0.05 12.35 -14.68
C VAL A 254 -0.25 13.85 -14.74
N ALA A 255 -1.31 14.31 -14.06
CA ALA A 255 -1.62 15.74 -13.97
C ALA A 255 -0.54 16.52 -13.22
N ALA A 256 0.00 15.96 -12.12
CA ALA A 256 1.05 16.59 -11.33
C ALA A 256 2.42 16.55 -12.02
N ARG A 257 2.68 15.52 -12.85
CA ARG A 257 3.98 15.27 -13.51
C ARG A 257 3.79 14.86 -14.99
N PRO A 258 3.36 15.78 -15.88
CA PRO A 258 3.14 15.44 -17.29
C PRO A 258 4.40 14.92 -18.01
N ALA A 259 5.58 15.37 -17.57
CA ALA A 259 6.88 14.97 -18.12
C ALA A 259 7.16 13.44 -18.04
N LEU A 260 6.45 12.70 -17.18
CA LEU A 260 6.56 11.25 -17.11
C LEU A 260 6.17 10.56 -18.42
N LEU A 261 5.19 11.12 -19.14
CA LEU A 261 4.71 10.55 -20.39
C LEU A 261 5.54 11.00 -21.60
N SER A 262 6.02 12.24 -21.61
CA SER A 262 6.87 12.75 -22.69
C SER A 262 8.31 12.21 -22.60
N GLY A 263 8.81 11.95 -21.39
CA GLY A 263 10.16 11.45 -21.16
C GLY A 263 10.36 9.95 -21.33
N SER A 264 9.29 9.15 -21.47
CA SER A 264 9.39 7.68 -21.58
C SER A 264 8.35 7.08 -22.53
N PRO A 265 8.74 6.78 -23.79
CA PRO A 265 7.87 6.09 -24.74
C PRO A 265 7.36 4.74 -24.23
N GLN A 266 8.16 4.03 -23.43
CA GLN A 266 7.80 2.75 -22.84
C GLN A 266 6.70 2.90 -21.79
N ALA A 267 6.84 3.85 -20.85
CA ALA A 267 5.81 4.09 -19.83
C ALA A 267 4.50 4.53 -20.47
N ARG A 268 4.57 5.35 -21.52
CA ARG A 268 3.43 5.78 -22.33
C ARG A 268 2.72 4.59 -23.00
N ALA A 269 3.47 3.70 -23.64
CA ALA A 269 2.91 2.51 -24.29
C ALA A 269 2.26 1.55 -23.28
N ALA A 270 2.91 1.30 -22.14
CA ALA A 270 2.38 0.45 -21.08
C ALA A 270 1.08 1.02 -20.48
N LEU A 271 1.02 2.33 -20.24
CA LEU A 271 -0.20 2.99 -19.77
C LEU A 271 -1.32 2.91 -20.82
N ALA A 272 -1.03 3.16 -22.10
CA ALA A 272 -2.02 3.05 -23.16
C ALA A 272 -2.63 1.64 -23.23
N GLN A 273 -1.78 0.60 -23.22
CA GLN A 273 -2.23 -0.79 -23.21
C GLN A 273 -3.11 -1.14 -22.01
N ALA A 274 -2.74 -0.65 -20.81
CA ALA A 274 -3.53 -0.87 -19.61
C ALA A 274 -4.91 -0.19 -19.71
N LEU A 275 -4.98 1.03 -20.25
CA LEU A 275 -6.24 1.76 -20.43
C LEU A 275 -7.15 1.11 -21.47
N ASP A 276 -6.59 0.59 -22.57
CA ASP A 276 -7.35 -0.15 -23.57
C ASP A 276 -7.99 -1.40 -22.94
N GLY A 277 -7.23 -2.15 -22.13
CA GLY A 277 -7.75 -3.29 -21.38
C GLY A 277 -8.87 -2.93 -20.39
N LEU A 278 -8.82 -1.74 -19.79
CA LEU A 278 -9.92 -1.25 -18.93
C LEU A 278 -11.18 -0.93 -19.74
N ILE A 279 -11.03 -0.29 -20.90
CA ILE A 279 -12.15 0.05 -21.79
C ILE A 279 -12.85 -1.22 -22.27
N ASP A 280 -12.08 -2.21 -22.74
CA ASP A 280 -12.61 -3.48 -23.25
C ASP A 280 -13.35 -4.28 -22.18
N SER A 281 -12.99 -4.12 -20.91
CA SER A 281 -13.63 -4.84 -19.80
C SER A 281 -15.09 -4.41 -19.55
N GLY A 282 -15.47 -3.18 -19.93
CA GLY A 282 -16.81 -2.64 -19.64
C GLY A 282 -17.16 -2.45 -18.16
N THR A 283 -16.18 -2.53 -17.25
CA THR A 283 -16.39 -2.51 -15.78
C THR A 283 -16.36 -1.12 -15.14
N LEU A 284 -16.11 -0.07 -15.93
CA LEU A 284 -15.84 1.27 -15.41
C LEU A 284 -17.12 2.00 -14.95
N THR A 285 -17.05 2.62 -13.77
CA THR A 285 -18.03 3.61 -13.32
C THR A 285 -17.91 4.90 -14.14
N ARG A 286 -18.91 5.79 -14.06
CA ARG A 286 -18.85 7.12 -14.72
C ARG A 286 -17.57 7.89 -14.36
N LEU A 287 -17.19 7.90 -13.08
CA LEU A 287 -15.96 8.56 -12.63
C LEU A 287 -14.71 7.87 -13.19
N GLY A 288 -14.69 6.53 -13.21
CA GLY A 288 -13.63 5.76 -13.85
C GLY A 288 -13.46 6.07 -15.33
N SER A 289 -14.56 6.10 -16.09
CA SER A 289 -14.55 6.47 -17.51
C SER A 289 -14.05 7.90 -17.74
N SER A 290 -14.37 8.84 -16.84
CA SER A 290 -13.83 10.20 -16.87
C SER A 290 -12.31 10.22 -16.68
N HIS A 291 -11.79 9.47 -15.69
CA HIS A 291 -10.34 9.37 -15.48
C HIS A 291 -9.63 8.75 -16.69
N VAL A 292 -10.17 7.66 -17.27
CA VAL A 292 -9.61 7.05 -18.49
C VAL A 292 -9.60 8.03 -19.66
N THR A 293 -10.67 8.81 -19.83
CA THR A 293 -10.75 9.84 -20.88
C THR A 293 -9.66 10.91 -20.71
N MET A 294 -9.47 11.41 -19.48
CA MET A 294 -8.43 12.39 -19.17
C MET A 294 -7.02 11.84 -19.40
N LEU A 295 -6.77 10.59 -19.02
CA LEU A 295 -5.48 9.92 -19.25
C LEU A 295 -5.21 9.71 -20.74
N ASN A 296 -6.19 9.27 -21.51
CA ASN A 296 -6.07 9.15 -22.97
C ASN A 296 -5.81 10.49 -23.64
N TYR A 297 -6.40 11.58 -23.13
CA TYR A 297 -6.07 12.93 -23.58
C TYR A 297 -4.62 13.29 -23.26
N ALA A 298 -4.14 13.02 -22.05
CA ALA A 298 -2.76 13.26 -21.64
C ALA A 298 -1.74 12.46 -22.48
N LEU A 299 -2.05 11.21 -22.83
CA LEU A 299 -1.24 10.39 -23.73
C LEU A 299 -1.12 11.02 -25.13
N ARG A 300 -2.21 11.56 -25.67
CA ARG A 300 -2.22 12.20 -27.00
C ARG A 300 -1.39 13.48 -27.04
N ILE A 301 -1.49 14.34 -26.03
CA ILE A 301 -0.69 15.59 -25.99
C ILE A 301 0.80 15.31 -25.77
N SER A 302 1.14 14.20 -25.12
CA SER A 302 2.53 13.80 -24.85
C SER A 302 3.21 13.10 -26.05
N ASN A 303 2.52 12.98 -27.19
CA ASN A 303 3.08 12.50 -28.46
C ASN A 303 3.70 13.62 -29.31
N HIS A 304 3.58 14.88 -28.88
CA HIS A 304 4.12 16.07 -29.55
C HIS A 304 5.33 16.61 -28.79
#